data_AF-A0A7X9PCD2-F1
#
_entry.id   AF-A0A7X9PCD2-F1
#
_cell.length_a   1.000
_cell.length_b   1.000
_cell.length_c   1.000
_cell.angle_alpha   90.00
_cell.angle_beta   90.00
_cell.angle_gamma   90.00
#
_symmetry.space_group_name_H-M   'P 1'
#
loop_
_entity.id
_entity.type
_entity.pdbx_description
1 polymer ?
#
loop_
_entity_poly.entity_id
_entity_poly.type
_entity_poly.pdbx_seq_one_letter_code
_entity_poly.pdbx_strand_id
1 'polypeptide(L)'
;KVSEAENYMELRRQVFVAHGYLIRKLNQAYFAFYGAYAQNPVGAAGADPVGPAVRALRAQSSSLADFLNRISWMSSFDQLEKAVKAGN
;
A
#
# COMPACT_ATOMS: atom_id res chain seq x y z
N LYS A 1 -4.95 5.65 14.25
CA LYS A 1 -4.60 5.11 12.91
C LYS A 1 -5.58 4.05 12.40
N VAL A 2 -5.74 2.87 13.01
CA VAL A 2 -6.74 1.87 12.53
C VAL A 2 -8.17 2.39 12.63
N SER A 3 -8.57 2.90 13.79
CA SER A 3 -9.94 3.41 14.02
C SER A 3 -10.30 4.61 13.13
N GLU A 4 -9.33 5.49 12.84
CA GLU A 4 -9.53 6.63 11.93
C GLU A 4 -9.79 6.14 10.50
N ALA A 5 -9.02 5.14 10.03
CA ALA A 5 -9.23 4.53 8.74
C ALA A 5 -10.59 3.81 8.67
N GLU A 6 -11.01 3.13 9.73
CA GLU A 6 -12.34 2.49 9.82
C GLU A 6 -13.48 3.51 9.77
N ASN A 7 -13.36 4.62 10.50
CA ASN A 7 -14.34 5.71 10.46
C ASN A 7 -14.44 6.33 9.05
N TYR A 8 -13.29 6.59 8.41
CA TYR A 8 -13.26 7.11 7.05
C TYR A 8 -13.89 6.13 6.03
N MET A 9 -13.60 4.83 6.14
CA MET A 9 -14.20 3.81 5.28
C MET A 9 -15.73 3.77 5.43
N GLU A 10 -16.25 3.90 6.66
CA GLU A 10 -17.70 3.93 6.88
C GLU A 10 -18.36 5.19 6.30
N LEU A 11 -17.75 6.36 6.49
CA LEU A 11 -18.22 7.60 5.88
C LEU A 11 -18.33 7.47 4.35
N ARG A 12 -17.32 6.88 3.70
CA ARG A 12 -17.33 6.64 2.25
C ARG A 12 -18.36 5.59 1.84
N ARG A 13 -18.53 4.51 2.63
CA ARG A 13 -19.57 3.49 2.39
C ARG A 13 -20.96 4.10 2.37
N GLN A 14 -21.26 5.03 3.28
CA GLN A 14 -22.56 5.73 3.33
C GLN A 14 -22.81 6.55 2.07
N VAL A 15 -21.78 7.26 1.56
CA VAL A 15 -21.88 7.99 0.29
C VAL A 15 -22.21 7.03 -0.85
N PHE A 16 -21.54 5.88 -0.96
CA PHE A 16 -21.83 4.90 -2.00
C PHE A 16 -23.26 4.36 -1.92
N VAL A 17 -23.74 4.04 -0.72
CA VAL A 17 -25.13 3.57 -0.50
C VAL A 17 -26.14 4.65 -0.90
N ALA A 18 -25.90 5.92 -0.56
CA ALA A 18 -26.77 7.02 -0.95
C ALA A 18 -26.87 7.19 -2.47
N HIS A 19 -25.86 6.77 -3.23
CA HIS A 19 -25.85 6.75 -4.70
C HIS A 19 -26.32 5.42 -5.30
N GLY A 20 -26.92 4.53 -4.50
CA GLY A 20 -27.50 3.26 -4.96
C GLY A 20 -26.53 2.06 -4.98
N TYR A 21 -25.28 2.23 -4.52
CA TYR A 21 -24.31 1.14 -4.42
C TYR A 21 -24.41 0.46 -3.06
N LEU A 22 -25.07 -0.70 -3.00
CA LEU A 22 -25.32 -1.41 -1.76
C LEU A 22 -24.06 -2.14 -1.27
N ILE A 23 -23.18 -1.42 -0.57
CA ILE A 23 -21.93 -1.94 -0.02
C ILE A 23 -22.11 -2.31 1.46
N ARG A 24 -21.94 -3.61 1.78
CA ARG A 24 -22.03 -4.14 3.15
C ARG A 24 -20.86 -3.68 4.04
N LYS A 25 -19.64 -3.71 3.51
CA LYS A 25 -18.41 -3.28 4.22
C LYS A 25 -17.38 -2.82 3.20
N LEU A 26 -16.78 -1.66 3.44
CA LEU A 26 -15.67 -1.15 2.64
C LEU A 26 -14.35 -1.59 3.27
N ASN A 27 -13.44 -2.16 2.47
CA ASN A 27 -12.13 -2.62 2.96
C ASN A 27 -11.05 -1.56 2.70
N GLN A 28 -9.96 -1.57 3.47
CA GLN A 28 -8.88 -0.58 3.28
C GLN A 28 -8.17 -0.77 1.94
N ALA A 29 -8.09 -2.02 1.46
CA ALA A 29 -7.50 -2.36 0.18
C ALA A 29 -8.19 -1.66 -1.00
N TYR A 30 -9.50 -1.42 -0.93
CA TYR A 30 -10.26 -0.69 -1.94
C TYR A 30 -9.63 0.67 -2.20
N PHE A 31 -9.27 1.42 -1.15
CA PHE A 31 -8.61 2.71 -1.31
C PHE A 31 -7.15 2.60 -1.78
N ALA A 32 -6.44 1.57 -1.34
CA ALA A 32 -5.07 1.31 -1.82
C ALA A 32 -5.04 1.04 -3.33
N PHE A 33 -6.06 0.36 -3.87
CA PHE A 33 -6.15 0.07 -5.29
C PHE A 33 -6.81 1.20 -6.10
N TYR A 34 -7.85 1.87 -5.59
CA TYR A 34 -8.53 2.95 -6.33
C TYR A 34 -7.62 4.18 -6.51
N GLY A 35 -6.78 4.49 -5.51
CA GLY A 35 -5.78 5.55 -5.62
C GLY A 35 -4.57 5.19 -6.48
N ALA A 36 -4.27 3.89 -6.66
CA ALA A 36 -3.17 3.43 -7.51
C ALA A 36 -3.55 3.31 -9.00
N TYR A 37 -4.84 3.09 -9.32
CA TYR A 37 -5.34 3.05 -10.71
C TYR A 37 -5.61 4.45 -11.28
N ALA A 38 -6.06 5.40 -10.45
CA ALA A 38 -6.21 6.78 -10.88
C ALA A 38 -4.87 7.51 -10.75
N GLN A 39 -4.45 8.28 -11.76
CA GLN A 39 -3.22 9.10 -11.74
C GLN A 39 -3.19 10.21 -10.66
N ASN A 40 -4.06 10.16 -9.65
CA ASN A 40 -4.12 11.13 -8.57
C ASN A 40 -3.38 10.59 -7.33
N PRO A 41 -2.37 11.31 -6.82
CA PRO A 41 -1.55 10.88 -5.67
C PRO A 41 -2.30 10.94 -4.32
N VAL A 42 -3.62 11.19 -4.36
CA VAL A 42 -4.46 11.50 -3.20
C VAL A 42 -5.37 10.31 -2.88
N GLY A 43 -4.78 9.15 -2.70
CA GLY A 43 -5.40 8.09 -1.89
C GLY A 43 -5.23 8.43 -0.41
N ALA A 44 -6.08 7.88 0.46
CA ALA A 44 -5.96 8.05 1.92
C ALA A 44 -4.60 7.60 2.51
N ALA A 45 -3.76 6.94 1.71
CA ALA A 45 -2.42 6.50 2.05
C ALA A 45 -1.29 7.52 1.76
N GLY A 46 -1.56 8.62 1.02
CA GLY A 46 -0.52 9.54 0.54
C GLY A 46 0.35 8.93 -0.57
N ALA A 47 1.50 9.56 -0.87
CA ALA A 47 2.48 8.99 -1.80
C ALA A 47 3.02 7.68 -1.22
N ASP A 48 2.84 6.55 -1.93
CA ASP A 48 3.30 5.24 -1.47
C ASP A 48 4.85 5.15 -1.53
N PRO A 49 5.55 5.14 -0.37
CA PRO A 49 7.00 5.02 -0.35
C PRO A 49 7.45 3.55 -0.49
N VAL A 50 6.53 2.59 -0.32
CA VAL A 50 6.84 1.15 -0.35
C VAL A 50 7.15 0.72 -1.77
N GLY A 51 6.31 1.08 -2.74
CA GLY A 51 6.49 0.70 -4.15
C GLY A 51 7.88 1.05 -4.71
N PRO A 52 8.35 2.31 -4.62
CA PRO A 52 9.70 2.70 -5.03
C PRO A 52 10.81 1.92 -4.32
N ALA A 53 10.70 1.71 -3.00
CA ALA A 53 11.69 0.98 -2.22
C ALA A 53 11.77 -0.51 -2.60
N VAL A 54 10.62 -1.16 -2.86
CA VAL A 54 10.57 -2.54 -3.36
C VAL A 54 11.26 -2.65 -4.73
N ARG A 55 11.03 -1.69 -5.63
CA ARG A 55 11.71 -1.65 -6.93
C ARG A 55 13.22 -1.45 -6.81
N ALA A 56 13.67 -0.59 -5.89
CA ALA A 56 15.09 -0.40 -5.61
C ALA A 56 15.73 -1.69 -5.07
N LEU A 57 15.10 -2.35 -4.10
CA LEU A 57 15.59 -3.63 -3.57
C LEU A 57 15.68 -4.70 -4.66
N ARG A 58 14.67 -4.76 -5.55
CA ARG A 58 14.67 -5.66 -6.72
C ARG A 58 15.83 -5.37 -7.67
N ALA A 59 16.17 -4.10 -7.90
CA ALA A 59 17.28 -3.71 -8.77
C ALA A 59 18.65 -4.09 -8.18
N GLN A 60 18.77 -4.12 -6.85
CA GLN A 60 19.98 -4.55 -6.14
C GLN A 60 20.17 -6.09 -6.08
N SER A 61 19.16 -6.87 -6.49
CA SER A 61 19.23 -8.34 -6.42
C SER A 61 19.77 -8.94 -7.71
N SER A 62 20.73 -9.87 -7.58
CA SER A 62 21.33 -10.65 -8.68
C SER A 62 20.33 -11.54 -9.41
N SER A 63 19.29 -12.01 -8.72
CA SER A 63 18.23 -12.82 -9.31
C SER A 63 16.88 -12.54 -8.64
N LEU A 64 15.81 -13.06 -9.25
CA LEU A 64 14.48 -13.03 -8.64
C LEU A 64 14.44 -13.84 -7.34
N ALA A 65 15.13 -14.97 -7.29
CA ALA A 65 15.18 -15.81 -6.09
C ALA A 65 15.85 -15.07 -4.92
N ASP A 66 16.97 -14.39 -5.18
CA ASP A 66 17.68 -13.60 -4.16
C ASP A 66 16.82 -12.46 -3.62
N PHE A 67 16.08 -11.80 -4.52
CA PHE A 67 15.12 -10.78 -4.13
C PHE A 67 14.02 -11.34 -3.20
N LEU A 68 13.38 -12.44 -3.61
CA LEU A 68 12.28 -13.05 -2.85
C LEU A 68 12.75 -13.56 -1.49
N ASN A 69 13.87 -14.28 -1.44
CA ASN A 69 14.45 -14.81 -0.21
C ASN A 69 14.84 -13.69 0.78
N ARG A 70 15.21 -12.51 0.26
CA ARG A 70 15.59 -11.37 1.08
C ARG A 70 14.35 -10.62 1.60
N ILE A 71 13.40 -10.31 0.74
CA ILE A 71 12.23 -9.49 1.11
C ILE A 71 11.19 -10.25 1.94
N SER A 72 11.12 -11.59 1.83
CA SER A 72 10.10 -12.40 2.52
C SER A 72 10.13 -12.32 4.05
N TRP A 73 11.27 -11.94 4.62
CA TRP A 73 11.44 -11.79 6.07
C TRP A 73 11.18 -10.37 6.58
N MET A 74 10.87 -9.43 5.69
CA MET A 74 10.61 -8.03 6.04
C MET A 74 9.12 -7.86 6.34
N SER A 75 8.80 -7.53 7.59
CA SER A 75 7.44 -7.29 8.07
C SER A 75 7.14 -5.82 8.34
N SER A 76 8.11 -4.94 8.08
CA SER A 76 7.98 -3.50 8.29
C SER A 76 8.68 -2.69 7.20
N PHE A 77 8.19 -1.46 7.00
CA PHE A 77 8.79 -0.52 6.05
C PHE A 77 10.24 -0.15 6.43
N ASP A 78 10.54 0.02 7.72
CA ASP A 78 11.90 0.30 8.22
C ASP A 78 12.91 -0.79 7.83
N GLN A 79 12.51 -2.06 7.86
CA GLN A 79 13.39 -3.17 7.44
C GLN A 79 13.70 -3.09 5.94
N LEU A 80 12.70 -2.75 5.13
CA LEU A 80 12.87 -2.52 3.70
C LEU A 80 13.82 -1.35 3.42
N GLU A 81 13.64 -0.22 4.11
CA GLU A 81 14.53 0.94 3.96
C GLU A 81 15.98 0.62 4.33
N LYS A 82 16.21 -0.09 5.44
CA LYS A 82 17.55 -0.50 5.86
C LYS A 82 18.21 -1.41 4.82
N ALA A 83 17.45 -2.35 4.26
CA ALA A 83 17.96 -3.26 3.25
C ALA A 83 18.35 -2.54 1.95
N VAL A 84 17.55 -1.57 1.50
CA VAL A 84 17.87 -0.77 0.32
C VAL A 84 19.13 0.09 0.56
N LYS A 85 19.27 0.69 1.75
CA LYS A 85 20.46 1.49 2.10
C LYS A 85 21.74 0.66 2.21
N ALA A 86 21.65 -0.58 2.67
CA ALA A 86 22.80 -1.47 2.84
C ALA A 86 23.32 -2.08 1.53
N GLY A 87 22.57 -1.96 0.43
CA GLY A 87 22.97 -2.46 -0.90
C GLY A 87 23.62 -1.40 -1.81
N ASN A 88 23.85 -0.18 -1.29
CA ASN A 88 24.59 0.89 -1.94
C ASN A 88 26.03 0.99 -1.43
#